data_AF-A0A2M8EA97-F1
#
_entry.id   AF-A0A2M8EA97-F1
#
_cell.length_a   1.000
_cell.length_b   1.000
_cell.length_c   1.000
_cell.angle_alpha   90.00
_cell.angle_beta   90.00
_cell.angle_gamma   90.00
#
_symmetry.space_group_name_H-M   'P 1'
#
loop_
_entity.id
_entity.type
_entity.pdbx_description
1 polymer ?
#
loop_
_entity_poly.entity_id
_entity_poly.type
_entity_poly.pdbx_seq_one_letter_code
_entity_poly.pdbx_strand_id
1 'polypeptide(L)'
;AIGTFQALRHRMADMKMQLELARSMSYYATLKLGAPAAERRVALARAKVQLGQSMRFVGQQSVQLHGGIGVTDEYIGSHYFKHLTQLELSFGDTLHHLGEVSNRMGETAGVFA
;
A
#
# COMPACT_ATOMS: atom_id res chain seq x y z
N ALA A 1 25.31 -10.08 6.76
CA ALA A 1 25.35 -11.27 7.64
C ALA A 1 23.96 -11.88 7.89
N ILE A 2 22.93 -11.12 8.28
CA ILE A 2 21.62 -11.70 8.68
C ILE A 2 20.75 -12.25 7.53
N GLY A 3 21.05 -11.93 6.26
CA GLY A 3 20.22 -12.32 5.11
C GLY A 3 20.12 -13.84 4.83
N THR A 4 20.89 -14.67 5.53
CA THR A 4 20.83 -16.14 5.41
C THR A 4 19.72 -16.76 6.25
N PHE A 5 19.26 -16.08 7.31
CA PHE A 5 18.17 -16.57 8.16
C PHE A 5 16.87 -16.71 7.38
N GLN A 6 16.32 -17.92 7.34
CA GLN A 6 15.13 -18.24 6.55
C GLN A 6 13.94 -17.33 6.91
N ALA A 7 13.71 -17.09 8.20
CA ALA A 7 12.64 -16.20 8.66
C ALA A 7 12.74 -14.78 8.07
N LEU A 8 13.96 -14.24 7.94
CA LEU A 8 14.17 -12.93 7.33
C LEU A 8 14.01 -12.98 5.81
N ARG A 9 14.43 -14.06 5.15
CA ARG A 9 14.22 -14.28 3.71
C ARG A 9 12.73 -14.35 3.35
N HIS A 10 11.92 -15.07 4.12
CA HIS A 10 10.47 -15.11 3.93
C HIS A 10 9.85 -13.71 4.06
N ARG A 11 10.20 -12.97 5.12
CA ARG A 11 9.73 -11.58 5.28
C ARG A 11 10.14 -10.69 4.12
N MET A 12 11.37 -10.81 3.63
CA MET A 12 11.83 -10.05 2.46
C MET A 12 11.06 -10.44 1.19
N ALA A 13 10.73 -11.72 1.01
CA ALA A 13 9.88 -12.16 -0.11
C ALA A 13 8.47 -11.56 -0.02
N ASP A 14 7.86 -11.53 1.17
CA ASP A 14 6.55 -10.90 1.39
C ASP A 14 6.60 -9.39 1.15
N MET A 15 7.67 -8.71 1.61
CA MET A 15 7.88 -7.28 1.32
C MET A 15 8.00 -7.02 -0.18
N LYS A 16 8.72 -7.89 -0.90
CA LYS A 16 8.84 -7.79 -2.36
C LYS A 16 7.49 -7.99 -3.04
N MET A 17 6.70 -8.96 -2.61
CA MET A 17 5.34 -9.17 -3.11
C MET A 17 4.47 -7.92 -2.90
N GLN A 18 4.51 -7.32 -1.70
CA GLN A 18 3.77 -6.09 -1.41
C GLN A 18 4.23 -4.91 -2.28
N LEU A 19 5.52 -4.78 -2.55
CA LEU A 19 6.03 -3.77 -3.48
C LEU A 19 5.50 -3.97 -4.91
N GLU A 20 5.44 -5.21 -5.39
CA GLU A 20 4.91 -5.50 -6.74
C GLU A 20 3.40 -5.25 -6.83
N LEU A 21 2.63 -5.57 -5.77
CA LEU A 21 1.21 -5.23 -5.69
C LEU A 21 0.99 -3.71 -5.72
N ALA A 22 1.76 -2.96 -4.92
CA ALA A 22 1.73 -1.49 -4.92
C ALA A 22 2.03 -0.90 -6.31
N ARG A 23 3.10 -1.39 -6.95
CA ARG A 23 3.49 -0.94 -8.30
C ARG A 23 2.38 -1.23 -9.32
N SER A 24 1.82 -2.43 -9.29
CA SER A 24 0.74 -2.83 -10.20
C SER A 24 -0.49 -1.94 -10.04
N MET A 25 -0.88 -1.63 -8.80
CA MET A 25 -2.01 -0.76 -8.53
C MET A 25 -1.75 0.71 -8.88
N SER A 26 -0.50 1.17 -8.77
CA SER A 26 -0.09 2.48 -9.29
C SER A 26 -0.26 2.57 -10.82
N TYR A 27 0.10 1.52 -11.55
CA TYR A 27 -0.12 1.46 -12.99
C TYR A 27 -1.61 1.39 -13.34
N TYR A 28 -2.38 0.58 -12.62
CA TYR A 28 -3.84 0.52 -12.78
C TYR A 28 -4.50 1.89 -12.58
N ALA A 29 -4.12 2.63 -11.51
CA ALA A 29 -4.59 3.98 -11.27
C ALA A 29 -4.27 4.93 -12.44
N THR A 30 -3.03 4.86 -12.94
CA THR A 30 -2.56 5.69 -14.06
C THR A 30 -3.36 5.42 -15.34
N LEU A 31 -3.59 4.15 -15.67
CA LEU A 31 -4.36 3.73 -16.84
C LEU A 31 -5.83 4.18 -16.78
N LYS A 32 -6.37 4.42 -15.57
CA LYS A 32 -7.76 4.85 -15.36
C LYS A 32 -7.95 6.36 -15.30
N LEU A 33 -6.88 7.17 -15.46
CA LEU A 33 -6.99 8.63 -15.43
C LEU A 33 -7.89 9.21 -16.54
N GLY A 34 -7.91 8.59 -17.71
CA GLY A 34 -8.77 8.98 -18.83
C GLY A 34 -10.22 8.47 -18.76
N ALA A 35 -10.56 7.62 -17.79
CA ALA A 35 -11.88 7.02 -17.68
C ALA A 35 -12.95 8.04 -17.24
N PRO A 36 -14.25 7.76 -17.45
CA PRO A 36 -15.34 8.55 -16.87
C PRO A 36 -15.19 8.73 -15.36
N ALA A 37 -15.67 9.86 -14.83
CA ALA A 37 -15.39 10.27 -13.45
C ALA A 37 -15.77 9.22 -12.40
N ALA A 38 -16.92 8.56 -12.55
CA ALA A 38 -17.38 7.52 -11.63
C ALA A 38 -16.45 6.29 -11.62
N GLU A 39 -16.07 5.80 -12.80
CA GLU A 39 -15.16 4.67 -12.95
C GLU A 39 -13.76 5.00 -12.42
N ARG A 40 -13.24 6.19 -12.77
CA ARG A 40 -11.95 6.68 -12.29
C ARG A 40 -11.92 6.78 -10.77
N ARG A 41 -13.00 7.28 -10.14
CA ARG A 41 -13.11 7.40 -8.68
C ARG A 41 -12.97 6.02 -8.01
N VAL A 42 -13.68 5.01 -8.50
CA VAL A 42 -13.59 3.63 -7.97
C VAL A 42 -12.19 3.05 -8.16
N ALA A 43 -11.61 3.23 -9.35
CA ALA A 43 -10.27 2.73 -9.65
C ALA A 43 -9.20 3.33 -8.73
N LEU A 44 -9.23 4.66 -8.53
CA LEU A 44 -8.30 5.34 -7.63
C LEU A 44 -8.49 4.93 -6.18
N ALA A 45 -9.73 4.76 -5.72
CA ALA A 45 -10.00 4.29 -4.36
C ALA A 45 -9.44 2.87 -4.14
N ARG A 46 -9.69 1.94 -5.07
CA ARG A 46 -9.12 0.58 -5.01
C ARG A 46 -7.59 0.60 -4.99
N ALA A 47 -6.98 1.42 -5.84
CA ALA A 47 -5.54 1.57 -5.87
C ALA A 47 -5.00 2.13 -4.54
N LYS A 48 -5.64 3.14 -3.97
CA LYS A 48 -5.24 3.73 -2.68
C LYS A 48 -5.34 2.74 -1.52
N VAL A 49 -6.34 1.85 -1.50
CA VAL A 49 -6.42 0.78 -0.49
C VAL A 49 -5.18 -0.12 -0.54
N GLN A 50 -4.85 -0.68 -1.71
CA GLN A 50 -3.69 -1.57 -1.85
C GLN A 50 -2.38 -0.83 -1.58
N LEU A 51 -2.21 0.38 -2.12
CA LEU A 51 -1.03 1.21 -1.88
C LEU A 51 -0.85 1.46 -0.37
N GLY A 52 -1.91 1.85 0.34
CA GLY A 52 -1.87 2.08 1.79
C GLY A 52 -1.44 0.85 2.58
N GLN A 53 -2.04 -0.31 2.29
CA GLN A 53 -1.67 -1.58 2.91
C GLN A 53 -0.20 -1.95 2.66
N SER A 54 0.27 -1.83 1.42
CA SER A 54 1.64 -2.15 1.05
C SER A 54 2.66 -1.18 1.65
N MET A 55 2.36 0.13 1.68
CA MET A 55 3.23 1.14 2.29
C MET A 55 3.41 0.89 3.79
N ARG A 56 2.32 0.61 4.51
CA ARG A 56 2.38 0.27 5.94
C ARG A 56 3.18 -1.00 6.19
N PHE A 57 2.90 -2.07 5.44
CA PHE A 57 3.59 -3.34 5.60
C PHE A 57 5.10 -3.20 5.34
N VAL A 58 5.49 -2.65 4.19
CA VAL A 58 6.91 -2.51 3.81
C VAL A 58 7.64 -1.58 4.78
N GLY A 59 7.02 -0.45 5.17
CA GLY A 59 7.61 0.47 6.15
C GLY A 59 7.88 -0.21 7.50
N GLN A 60 6.89 -0.92 8.06
CA GLN A 60 7.03 -1.60 9.36
C GLN A 60 8.05 -2.74 9.30
N GLN A 61 8.05 -3.54 8.23
CA GLN A 61 9.03 -4.61 8.08
C GLN A 61 10.45 -4.06 7.89
N SER A 62 10.62 -2.93 7.18
CA SER A 62 11.91 -2.26 7.05
C SER A 62 12.50 -1.91 8.42
N VAL A 63 11.72 -1.30 9.31
CA VAL A 63 12.16 -1.01 10.70
C VAL A 63 12.55 -2.30 11.42
N GLN A 64 11.70 -3.33 11.35
CA GLN A 64 11.94 -4.60 12.05
C GLN A 64 13.18 -5.35 11.56
N LEU A 65 13.50 -5.31 10.27
CA LEU A 65 14.69 -5.95 9.70
C LEU A 65 16.00 -5.28 10.16
N HIS A 66 15.95 -3.99 10.48
CA HIS A 66 17.12 -3.22 10.93
C HIS A 66 17.21 -3.17 12.46
N GLY A 67 16.14 -3.50 13.19
CA GLY A 67 16.13 -3.48 14.65
C GLY A 67 16.12 -2.05 15.21
N GLY A 68 16.80 -1.84 16.34
CA GLY A 68 16.79 -0.54 17.03
C GLY A 68 17.25 0.64 16.18
N ILE A 69 18.22 0.44 15.28
CA ILE A 69 18.69 1.52 14.38
C ILE A 69 17.60 1.95 13.37
N GLY A 70 16.60 1.10 13.12
CA GLY A 70 15.50 1.39 12.20
C GLY A 70 14.53 2.48 12.67
N VAL A 71 14.56 2.84 13.96
CA VAL A 71 13.69 3.89 14.54
C VAL A 71 14.42 5.21 14.80
N THR A 72 15.72 5.29 14.52
CA THR A 72 16.54 6.47 14.84
C THR A 72 16.69 7.39 13.64
N ASP A 73 17.01 8.67 13.86
CA ASP A 73 17.11 9.67 12.78
C ASP A 73 18.43 9.57 11.99
N GLU A 74 19.42 8.86 12.52
CA GLU A 74 20.72 8.63 11.88
C GLU A 74 20.63 7.64 10.72
N TYR A 75 19.61 6.77 10.70
CA TYR A 75 19.43 5.80 9.63
C TYR A 75 18.40 6.24 8.60
N ILE A 76 18.82 6.27 7.32
CA ILE A 76 17.95 6.69 6.22
C ILE A 76 16.64 5.86 6.11
N GLY A 77 16.66 4.60 6.56
CA GLY A 77 15.48 3.73 6.55
C GLY A 77 14.30 4.26 7.39
N SER A 78 14.59 4.97 8.50
CA SER A 78 13.54 5.54 9.35
C SER A 78 12.81 6.70 8.67
N HIS A 79 13.53 7.50 7.87
CA HIS A 79 12.95 8.58 7.07
C HIS A 79 12.01 8.04 5.98
N TYR A 80 12.37 6.92 5.34
CA TYR A 80 11.46 6.25 4.40
C TYR A 80 10.21 5.73 5.09
N PHE A 81 10.30 5.18 6.31
CA PHE A 81 9.11 4.80 7.07
C PHE A 81 8.18 5.99 7.30
N LYS A 82 8.71 7.13 7.77
CA LYS A 82 7.94 8.38 7.97
C LYS A 82 7.28 8.86 6.68
N HIS A 83 8.02 8.83 5.57
CA HIS A 83 7.50 9.24 4.27
C HIS A 83 6.37 8.31 3.78
N LEU A 84 6.54 6.99 3.91
CA LEU A 84 5.49 6.02 3.59
C LEU A 84 4.24 6.22 4.45
N THR A 85 4.40 6.51 5.75
CA THR A 85 3.28 6.86 6.64
C THR A 85 2.56 8.13 6.16
N GLN A 86 3.32 9.17 5.82
CA GLN A 86 2.74 10.43 5.33
C GLN A 86 1.99 10.23 3.99
N LEU A 87 2.54 9.45 3.06
CA LEU A 87 1.87 9.11 1.81
C LEU A 87 0.60 8.27 2.02
N GLU A 88 0.60 7.36 2.99
CA GLU A 88 -0.58 6.55 3.32
C GLU A 88 -1.76 7.43 3.78
N LEU A 89 -1.47 8.40 4.64
CA LEU A 89 -2.47 9.32 5.20
C LEU A 89 -2.88 10.44 4.22
N SER A 90 -2.07 10.72 3.20
CA SER A 90 -2.36 11.77 2.23
C SER A 90 -3.53 11.42 1.32
N PHE A 91 -4.39 12.40 1.05
CA PHE A 91 -5.58 12.27 0.18
C PHE A 91 -6.59 11.20 0.63
N GLY A 92 -6.69 11.00 1.95
CA GLY A 92 -7.51 9.94 2.56
C GLY A 92 -6.68 8.67 2.77
N ASP A 93 -6.86 8.07 3.94
CA ASP A 93 -6.15 6.88 4.38
C ASP A 93 -6.77 5.58 3.81
N THR A 94 -6.18 4.44 4.16
CA THR A 94 -6.65 3.13 3.69
C THR A 94 -8.13 2.88 4.01
N LEU A 95 -8.58 3.28 5.21
CA LEU A 95 -9.97 3.04 5.66
C LEU A 95 -10.96 3.94 4.93
N HIS A 96 -10.62 5.21 4.70
CA HIS A 96 -11.42 6.12 3.89
C HIS A 96 -11.67 5.55 2.49
N HIS A 97 -10.60 5.11 1.81
CA HIS A 97 -10.72 4.55 0.47
C HIS A 97 -11.42 3.19 0.45
N LEU A 98 -11.30 2.39 1.52
CA LEU A 98 -12.07 1.15 1.67
C LEU A 98 -13.59 1.45 1.77
N GLY A 99 -13.97 2.49 2.50
CA GLY A 99 -15.36 2.99 2.53
C GLY A 99 -15.85 3.44 1.16
N GLU A 100 -15.04 4.21 0.43
CA GLU A 100 -15.37 4.66 -0.94
C GLU A 100 -15.59 3.47 -1.90
N VAL A 101 -14.76 2.42 -1.78
CA VAL A 101 -14.92 1.18 -2.55
C VAL A 101 -16.20 0.45 -2.14
N SER A 102 -16.42 0.27 -0.84
CA SER A 102 -17.60 -0.44 -0.30
C SER A 102 -18.90 0.22 -0.76
N ASN A 103 -19.01 1.54 -0.64
CA ASN A 103 -20.20 2.29 -1.05
C ASN A 103 -20.53 2.13 -2.55
N ARG A 104 -19.52 1.95 -3.39
CA ARG A 104 -19.67 1.84 -4.85
C ARG A 104 -19.74 0.41 -5.36
N MET A 105 -19.41 -0.58 -4.53
CA MET A 105 -19.63 -2.00 -4.86
C MET A 105 -21.11 -2.37 -4.83
N GLY A 106 -21.93 -1.66 -4.03
CA GLY A 106 -23.38 -1.89 -3.98
C GLY A 106 -24.11 -1.62 -5.30
N GLU A 107 -23.55 -0.78 -6.18
CA GLU A 107 -24.19 -0.39 -7.45
C GLU A 107 -23.95 -1.40 -8.60
N THR A 108 -22.97 -2.32 -8.47
CA THR A 108 -22.58 -3.26 -9.54
C THR A 108 -22.61 -4.73 -9.11
N ALA A 109 -22.88 -5.01 -7.83
CA ALA A 109 -23.20 -6.37 -7.39
C ALA A 109 -24.59 -6.74 -7.92
N GLY A 110 -24.65 -7.13 -9.19
CA GLY A 110 -25.83 -7.69 -9.82
C GLY A 110 -26.26 -8.96 -9.11
N VAL A 111 -27.04 -8.80 -8.04
CA VAL A 111 -28.11 -9.71 -7.71
C VAL A 111 -29.36 -9.04 -8.25
N PHE A 112 -29.61 -9.24 -9.55
CA PHE A 112 -30.99 -9.24 -10.01
C PHE A 112 -31.61 -10.55 -9.50
N ALA A 113 -32.24 -10.44 -8.32
CA ALA A 113 -33.39 -11.21 -7.89
C ALA A 113 -34.16 -10.33 -6.89
#